data_AF-T0TFY6-F1
#
_entry.id   AF-T0TFY6-F1
#
_cell.length_a   1.000
_cell.length_b   1.000
_cell.length_c   1.000
_cell.angle_alpha   90.00
_cell.angle_beta   90.00
_cell.angle_gamma   90.00
#
_symmetry.space_group_name_H-M   'P 1'
#
loop_
_entity.id
_entity.type
_entity.pdbx_description
1 polymer ?
#
loop_
_entity_poly.entity_id
_entity_poly.type
_entity_poly.pdbx_seq_one_letter_code
_entity_poly.pdbx_strand_id
1 'polypeptide(L)'
;MIQDIFVNLIVAFITFLASTIFHNRLRLKIYYQSLIRWNKNIRLSCAYLFRIRYNNKYLLIRGNRIDQYQPIGGVYKYYDSFNGLKENLELKDESESHFYENGDLRLVTTGKHLVKFLDWFDTKKNREITVIRELIEELEPSGISIENLIKQSQVEYLKTVKEPITFSTHFQMDELKIFEIFEVKIPKEVLDDVLKSEHYLPVKAEYIEKFCFTKDGLSKKISATARYIV
;
A
#
# COMPACT_ATOMS: atom_id res chain seq x y z
N MET A 1 43.26 28.72 0.31
CA MET A 1 42.73 28.23 1.59
C MET A 1 41.33 28.77 1.90
N ILE A 2 41.13 30.08 2.14
CA ILE A 2 39.77 30.63 2.41
C ILE A 2 38.83 30.46 1.22
N GLN A 3 39.29 30.76 0.00
CA GLN A 3 38.50 30.54 -1.22
C GLN A 3 38.10 29.07 -1.41
N ASP A 4 39.03 28.13 -1.15
CA ASP A 4 38.74 26.69 -1.25
C ASP A 4 37.71 26.25 -0.21
N ILE A 5 37.75 26.82 1.00
CA ILE A 5 36.75 26.57 2.05
C ILE A 5 35.37 27.07 1.59
N PHE A 6 35.28 28.27 1.00
CA PHE A 6 34.02 28.81 0.48
C PHE A 6 33.47 27.97 -0.69
N VAL A 7 34.31 27.56 -1.63
CA VAL A 7 33.91 26.70 -2.75
C VAL A 7 33.39 25.35 -2.24
N ASN A 8 34.10 24.72 -1.29
CA ASN A 8 33.67 23.45 -0.72
C ASN A 8 32.34 23.55 0.06
N LEU A 9 32.10 24.66 0.76
CA LEU A 9 30.82 24.91 1.43
C LEU A 9 29.66 25.05 0.43
N ILE A 10 29.88 25.77 -0.68
CA ILE A 10 28.88 25.91 -1.75
C ILE A 10 28.58 24.55 -2.38
N VAL A 11 29.62 23.76 -2.70
CA VAL A 11 29.45 22.41 -3.28
C VAL A 11 28.71 21.49 -2.32
N ALA A 12 29.04 21.50 -1.03
CA ALA A 12 28.36 20.72 0.00
C ALA A 12 26.88 21.13 0.12
N PHE A 13 26.59 22.43 0.10
CA PHE A 13 25.23 22.95 0.14
C PHE A 13 24.40 22.55 -1.09
N ILE A 14 24.96 22.68 -2.30
CA ILE A 14 24.30 22.24 -3.54
C ILE A 14 24.05 20.74 -3.52
N THR A 15 25.04 19.95 -3.11
CA THR A 15 24.92 18.48 -3.02
C THR A 15 23.86 18.07 -2.01
N PHE A 16 23.81 18.74 -0.86
CA PHE A 16 22.77 18.55 0.15
C PHE A 16 21.38 18.86 -0.43
N LEU A 17 21.20 20.01 -1.07
CA LEU A 17 19.92 20.39 -1.70
C LEU A 17 19.49 19.40 -2.79
N ALA A 18 20.40 19.03 -3.69
CA ALA A 18 20.12 18.08 -4.76
C ALA A 18 19.72 16.71 -4.20
N SER A 19 20.43 16.23 -3.17
CA SER A 19 20.12 15.01 -2.45
C SER A 19 18.74 15.10 -1.78
N THR A 20 18.45 16.16 -1.03
CA THR A 20 17.16 16.37 -0.37
C THR A 20 16.00 16.36 -1.39
N ILE A 21 16.15 17.05 -2.52
CA ILE A 21 15.13 17.06 -3.58
C ILE A 21 14.96 15.66 -4.18
N PHE A 22 16.06 14.96 -4.47
CA PHE A 22 16.01 13.63 -5.06
C PHE A 22 15.32 12.62 -4.13
N HIS A 23 15.66 12.62 -2.84
CA HIS A 23 15.04 11.74 -1.85
C HIS A 23 13.55 12.06 -1.61
N ASN A 24 13.14 13.32 -1.74
CA ASN A 24 11.75 13.75 -1.53
C ASN A 24 10.93 13.93 -2.81
N ARG A 25 11.46 13.59 -3.98
CA ARG A 25 10.87 13.86 -5.30
C ARG A 25 9.41 13.41 -5.43
N LEU A 26 9.05 12.26 -4.85
CA LEU A 26 7.68 11.74 -4.90
C LEU A 26 6.74 12.58 -4.03
N ARG A 27 7.18 12.96 -2.82
CA ARG A 27 6.41 13.85 -1.93
C ARG A 27 6.22 15.22 -2.58
N LEU A 28 7.28 15.78 -3.17
CA LEU A 28 7.23 17.04 -3.92
C LEU A 28 6.27 16.96 -5.12
N LYS A 29 6.30 15.84 -5.87
CA LYS A 29 5.37 15.60 -6.97
C LYS A 29 3.92 15.56 -6.50
N ILE A 30 3.63 14.92 -5.36
CA ILE A 30 2.26 14.88 -4.78
C ILE A 30 1.85 16.27 -4.29
N TYR A 31 2.75 17.00 -3.61
CA TYR A 31 2.54 18.38 -3.17
C TYR A 31 2.17 19.29 -4.34
N TYR A 32 2.95 19.27 -5.43
CA TYR A 32 2.63 20.05 -6.62
C TYR A 32 1.27 19.67 -7.24
N GLN A 33 0.98 18.36 -7.31
CA GLN A 33 -0.30 17.88 -7.82
C GLN A 33 -1.48 18.27 -6.92
N SER A 34 -1.28 18.40 -5.60
CA SER A 34 -2.31 18.82 -4.66
C SER A 34 -2.67 20.30 -4.86
N LEU A 35 -1.70 21.15 -5.20
CA LEU A 35 -1.93 22.55 -5.55
C LEU A 35 -2.77 22.70 -6.82
N ILE A 36 -2.46 21.93 -7.87
CA ILE A 36 -3.25 21.94 -9.13
C ILE A 36 -4.69 21.46 -8.88
N ARG A 37 -4.88 20.58 -7.90
CA ARG A 37 -6.15 19.95 -7.54
C ARG A 37 -6.77 20.54 -6.27
N TRP A 38 -6.45 21.80 -5.97
CA TRP A 38 -6.79 22.45 -4.70
C TRP A 38 -8.22 22.18 -4.22
N ASN A 39 -9.20 22.35 -5.11
CA ASN A 39 -10.63 22.14 -4.82
C ASN A 39 -11.24 20.91 -5.53
N LYS A 40 -10.42 20.02 -6.10
CA LYS A 40 -10.92 18.80 -6.75
C LYS A 40 -10.98 17.66 -5.76
N ASN A 41 -12.03 16.83 -5.86
CA ASN A 41 -12.13 15.61 -5.08
C ASN A 41 -11.01 14.63 -5.46
N ILE A 42 -10.38 14.08 -4.45
CA ILE A 42 -9.31 13.09 -4.56
C ILE A 42 -9.66 11.94 -3.62
N ARG A 43 -9.82 10.76 -4.19
CA ARG A 43 -9.93 9.51 -3.46
C ARG A 43 -8.57 9.12 -2.89
N LEU A 44 -8.55 8.77 -1.62
CA LEU A 44 -7.40 8.26 -0.89
C LEU A 44 -7.63 6.77 -0.68
N SER A 45 -6.61 5.95 -0.95
CA SER A 45 -6.63 4.54 -0.59
C SER A 45 -5.31 4.17 0.05
N CYS A 46 -5.34 4.00 1.37
CA CYS A 46 -4.16 3.66 2.16
C CYS A 46 -4.24 2.20 2.61
N ALA A 47 -3.39 1.36 2.04
CA ALA A 47 -3.38 -0.07 2.25
C ALA A 47 -2.00 -0.56 2.70
N TYR A 48 -1.96 -1.79 3.18
CA TYR A 48 -0.73 -2.54 3.37
C TYR A 48 -0.79 -3.85 2.60
N LEU A 49 0.36 -4.27 2.06
CA LEU A 49 0.47 -5.49 1.26
C LEU A 49 1.62 -6.34 1.78
N PHE A 50 1.44 -7.66 1.75
CA PHE A 50 2.41 -8.63 2.21
C PHE A 50 3.21 -9.23 1.07
N ARG A 51 4.53 -9.22 1.25
CA ARG A 51 5.46 -10.06 0.54
C ARG A 51 5.64 -11.34 1.34
N ILE A 52 4.92 -12.38 0.93
CA ILE A 52 5.06 -13.75 1.45
C ILE A 52 5.75 -14.60 0.39
N ARG A 53 6.89 -15.20 0.74
CA ARG A 53 7.67 -16.03 -0.17
C ARG A 53 7.46 -17.52 0.08
N TYR A 54 7.39 -18.29 -1.00
CA TYR A 54 7.32 -19.75 -0.96
C TYR A 54 8.13 -20.33 -2.12
N ASN A 55 9.23 -21.05 -1.83
CA ASN A 55 10.14 -21.64 -2.83
C ASN A 55 10.50 -20.69 -4.00
N ASN A 56 11.05 -19.51 -3.69
CA ASN A 56 11.41 -18.43 -4.66
C ASN A 56 10.25 -17.86 -5.48
N LYS A 57 9.00 -18.12 -5.06
CA LYS A 57 7.79 -17.52 -5.61
C LYS A 57 7.13 -16.60 -4.57
N TYR A 58 6.20 -15.78 -5.04
CA TYR A 58 5.41 -14.87 -4.24
C TYR A 58 4.00 -15.42 -4.11
N LEU A 59 3.50 -15.52 -2.88
CA LEU A 59 2.13 -15.97 -2.63
C LEU A 59 1.14 -14.86 -2.98
N LEU A 60 0.21 -15.17 -3.87
CA LEU A 60 -0.95 -14.32 -4.18
C LEU A 60 -2.24 -15.02 -3.74
N ILE A 61 -3.27 -14.22 -3.51
CA ILE A 61 -4.64 -14.66 -3.22
C ILE A 61 -5.58 -14.21 -4.34
N ARG A 62 -6.63 -14.98 -4.63
CA ARG A 62 -7.67 -14.57 -5.58
C ARG A 62 -8.55 -13.49 -4.95
N GLY A 63 -8.65 -12.33 -5.58
CA GLY A 63 -9.44 -11.22 -5.08
C GLY A 63 -10.95 -11.52 -5.08
N ASN A 64 -11.64 -11.09 -4.02
CA ASN A 64 -13.10 -11.24 -3.88
C ASN A 64 -13.88 -10.17 -4.63
N ARG A 65 -13.32 -8.96 -4.75
CA ARG A 65 -13.96 -7.79 -5.38
C ARG A 65 -13.70 -7.69 -6.88
N ILE A 66 -12.53 -8.14 -7.33
CA ILE A 66 -12.08 -8.09 -8.72
C ILE A 66 -11.50 -9.46 -9.05
N ASP A 67 -11.92 -10.08 -10.15
CA ASP A 67 -11.44 -11.39 -10.59
C ASP A 67 -10.00 -11.31 -11.12
N GLN A 68 -9.06 -11.27 -10.19
CA GLN A 68 -7.62 -11.25 -10.40
C GLN A 68 -6.91 -11.83 -9.18
N TYR A 69 -5.67 -12.27 -9.33
CA TYR A 69 -4.80 -12.60 -8.21
C TYR A 69 -4.10 -11.33 -7.70
N GLN A 70 -3.97 -11.17 -6.39
CA GLN A 70 -3.41 -9.99 -5.77
C GLN A 70 -2.55 -10.36 -4.55
N PRO A 71 -1.65 -9.48 -4.09
CA PRO A 71 -0.96 -9.70 -2.84
C PRO A 71 -1.95 -9.79 -1.69
N ILE A 72 -1.60 -10.59 -0.68
CA ILE A 72 -2.34 -10.63 0.57
C ILE A 72 -2.20 -9.26 1.26
N GLY A 73 -3.27 -8.74 1.83
CA GLY A 73 -3.34 -7.46 2.53
C GLY A 73 -4.59 -6.66 2.19
N GLY A 74 -4.71 -5.48 2.79
CA GLY A 74 -5.90 -4.66 2.61
C GLY A 74 -5.75 -3.26 3.16
N VAL A 75 -6.88 -2.60 3.35
CA VAL A 75 -6.91 -1.17 3.68
C VAL A 75 -6.76 -0.99 5.19
N TYR A 76 -5.96 -0.01 5.57
CA TYR A 76 -5.82 0.36 6.98
C TYR A 76 -7.16 0.82 7.55
N LYS A 77 -7.46 0.41 8.77
CA LYS A 77 -8.56 1.01 9.54
C LYS A 77 -8.09 2.29 10.28
N TYR A 78 -8.98 3.27 10.45
CA TYR A 78 -8.83 4.36 11.40
C TYR A 78 -9.69 4.11 12.65
N TYR A 79 -9.33 4.73 13.78
CA TYR A 79 -10.08 4.63 15.03
C TYR A 79 -10.91 5.90 15.27
N ASP A 80 -11.95 5.84 16.11
CA ASP A 80 -12.85 6.99 16.38
C ASP A 80 -12.11 8.26 16.84
N SER A 81 -10.96 8.10 17.50
CA SER A 81 -10.07 9.21 17.86
C SER A 81 -9.54 10.03 16.67
N PHE A 82 -9.70 9.54 15.44
CA PHE A 82 -9.40 10.25 14.19
C PHE A 82 -10.54 11.20 13.77
N ASN A 83 -11.77 11.04 14.25
CA ASN A 83 -12.96 11.74 13.72
C ASN A 83 -12.84 13.28 13.76
N GLY A 84 -12.26 13.85 14.82
CA GLY A 84 -12.03 15.30 14.87
C GLY A 84 -11.04 15.79 13.79
N LEU A 85 -10.01 15.01 13.49
CA LEU A 85 -9.09 15.32 12.39
C LEU A 85 -9.74 15.06 11.02
N LYS A 86 -10.57 14.01 10.92
CA LYS A 86 -11.36 13.68 9.73
C LYS A 86 -12.24 14.87 9.31
N GLU A 87 -12.97 15.45 10.25
CA GLU A 87 -13.79 16.65 10.04
C GLU A 87 -12.94 17.87 9.63
N ASN A 88 -11.85 18.14 10.36
CA ASN A 88 -10.95 19.27 10.07
C ASN A 88 -10.28 19.19 8.68
N LEU A 89 -10.13 17.99 8.13
CA LEU A 89 -9.57 17.74 6.79
C LEU A 89 -10.67 17.51 5.73
N GLU A 90 -11.93 17.72 6.08
CA GLU A 90 -13.10 17.53 5.21
C GLU A 90 -13.11 16.13 4.55
N LEU A 91 -12.64 15.12 5.28
CA LEU A 91 -12.56 13.74 4.81
C LEU A 91 -13.93 13.08 4.87
N LYS A 92 -14.36 12.54 3.73
CA LYS A 92 -15.61 11.78 3.58
C LYS A 92 -15.30 10.32 3.33
N ASP A 93 -16.20 9.44 3.76
CA ASP A 93 -16.03 8.02 3.49
C ASP A 93 -16.25 7.68 2.01
N GLU A 94 -15.73 6.53 1.60
CA GLU A 94 -16.04 5.92 0.30
C GLU A 94 -17.55 5.84 0.08
N SER A 95 -18.01 6.36 -1.05
CA SER A 95 -19.43 6.33 -1.40
C SER A 95 -19.83 5.06 -2.14
N GLU A 96 -18.88 4.35 -2.76
CA GLU A 96 -19.17 3.12 -3.46
C GLU A 96 -19.35 1.95 -2.49
N SER A 97 -20.58 1.46 -2.35
CA SER A 97 -20.97 0.45 -1.36
C SER A 97 -20.15 -0.84 -1.42
N HIS A 98 -19.69 -1.25 -2.60
CA HIS A 98 -18.88 -2.45 -2.79
C HIS A 98 -17.45 -2.31 -2.22
N PHE A 99 -16.95 -1.08 -2.08
CA PHE A 99 -15.64 -0.76 -1.54
C PHE A 99 -15.68 -0.09 -0.17
N TYR A 100 -16.87 0.33 0.28
CA TYR A 100 -17.08 0.90 1.59
C TYR A 100 -17.02 -0.17 2.68
N GLU A 101 -16.19 0.09 3.67
CA GLU A 101 -16.22 -0.60 4.96
C GLU A 101 -16.02 0.42 6.07
N ASN A 102 -16.68 0.21 7.21
CA ASN A 102 -16.55 1.11 8.34
C ASN A 102 -15.08 1.21 8.79
N GLY A 103 -14.63 2.44 9.00
CA GLY A 103 -13.27 2.76 9.45
C GLY A 103 -12.20 2.61 8.38
N ASP A 104 -12.50 2.31 7.12
CA ASP A 104 -11.46 2.21 6.09
C ASP A 104 -10.78 3.56 5.83
N LEU A 105 -9.45 3.55 5.67
CA LEU A 105 -8.69 4.64 5.05
C LEU A 105 -8.86 4.65 3.51
N ARG A 106 -10.09 4.39 3.06
CA ARG A 106 -10.65 4.73 1.75
C ARG A 106 -11.54 5.96 1.94
N LEU A 107 -10.94 7.13 1.78
CA LEU A 107 -11.57 8.42 2.09
C LEU A 107 -11.51 9.33 0.87
N VAL A 108 -12.34 10.36 0.83
CA VAL A 108 -12.32 11.41 -0.19
C VAL A 108 -12.04 12.75 0.47
N THR A 109 -11.10 13.51 -0.08
CA THR A 109 -10.82 14.90 0.34
C THR A 109 -10.53 15.76 -0.88
N THR A 110 -10.06 17.00 -0.66
CA THR A 110 -9.61 17.91 -1.70
C THR A 110 -8.11 18.18 -1.62
N GLY A 111 -7.52 18.65 -2.71
CA GLY A 111 -6.07 18.90 -2.80
C GLY A 111 -5.52 19.84 -1.71
N LYS A 112 -6.33 20.79 -1.21
CA LYS A 112 -5.96 21.70 -0.10
C LYS A 112 -5.62 20.98 1.21
N HIS A 113 -6.21 19.81 1.47
CA HIS A 113 -6.00 19.05 2.72
C HIS A 113 -5.01 17.91 2.55
N LEU A 114 -4.61 17.58 1.32
CA LEU A 114 -3.85 16.37 1.01
C LEU A 114 -2.50 16.30 1.73
N VAL A 115 -1.77 17.42 1.79
CA VAL A 115 -0.45 17.47 2.44
C VAL A 115 -0.59 17.22 3.94
N LYS A 116 -1.57 17.85 4.58
CA LYS A 116 -1.87 17.65 6.01
C LYS A 116 -2.30 16.22 6.31
N PHE A 117 -3.09 15.61 5.42
CA PHE A 117 -3.45 14.20 5.53
C PHE A 117 -2.21 13.30 5.47
N LEU A 118 -1.29 13.56 4.53
CA LEU A 118 -0.05 12.78 4.39
C LEU A 118 0.86 12.94 5.61
N ASP A 119 1.01 14.16 6.12
CA ASP A 119 1.75 14.43 7.35
C ASP A 119 1.16 13.63 8.52
N TRP A 120 -0.17 13.60 8.66
CA TRP A 120 -0.85 12.78 9.66
C TRP A 120 -0.63 11.28 9.44
N PHE A 121 -0.78 10.78 8.21
CA PHE A 121 -0.66 9.35 7.91
C PHE A 121 0.72 8.80 8.31
N ASP A 122 1.77 9.61 8.08
CA ASP A 122 3.15 9.29 8.45
C ASP A 122 3.36 9.23 9.99
N THR A 123 2.48 9.86 10.80
CA THR A 123 2.56 9.77 12.28
C THR A 123 2.09 8.44 12.85
N LYS A 124 1.32 7.66 12.08
CA LYS A 124 0.65 6.41 12.51
C LYS A 124 -0.36 6.55 13.66
N LYS A 125 -0.64 7.76 14.14
CA LYS A 125 -1.60 8.00 15.22
C LYS A 125 -3.04 7.79 14.74
N ASN A 126 -3.89 7.28 15.63
CA ASN A 126 -5.33 7.13 15.42
C ASN A 126 -5.72 6.24 14.23
N ARG A 127 -4.78 5.40 13.75
CA ARG A 127 -5.01 4.36 12.75
C ARG A 127 -4.45 3.04 13.20
N GLU A 128 -4.88 1.97 12.53
CA GLU A 128 -4.36 0.63 12.67
C GLU A 128 -2.84 0.61 12.51
N ILE A 129 -2.16 0.06 13.53
CA ILE A 129 -0.70 -0.10 13.58
C ILE A 129 -0.31 -1.56 13.38
N THR A 130 -1.09 -2.48 13.97
CA THR A 130 -0.91 -3.91 13.77
C THR A 130 -1.40 -4.28 12.38
N VAL A 131 -0.54 -4.88 11.56
CA VAL A 131 -0.90 -5.34 10.21
C VAL A 131 -1.34 -6.81 10.21
N ILE A 132 -1.77 -7.35 11.35
CA ILE A 132 -2.10 -8.78 11.45
C ILE A 132 -3.53 -9.07 10.97
N ARG A 133 -4.43 -8.09 11.01
CA ARG A 133 -5.86 -8.29 10.71
C ARG A 133 -6.09 -8.88 9.33
N GLU A 134 -5.62 -8.21 8.27
CA GLU A 134 -5.81 -8.71 6.89
C GLU A 134 -5.08 -10.03 6.66
N LEU A 135 -3.92 -10.23 7.31
CA LEU A 135 -3.20 -11.50 7.24
C LEU A 135 -4.04 -12.66 7.80
N ILE A 136 -4.76 -12.44 8.90
CA ILE A 136 -5.69 -13.43 9.47
C ILE A 136 -6.91 -13.57 8.57
N GLU A 137 -7.60 -12.47 8.26
CA GLU A 137 -8.85 -12.49 7.47
C GLU A 137 -8.68 -13.20 6.13
N GLU A 138 -7.53 -13.01 5.47
CA GLU A 138 -7.26 -13.63 4.18
C GLU A 138 -6.63 -15.02 4.26
N LEU A 139 -5.97 -15.42 5.35
CA LEU A 139 -5.36 -16.76 5.47
C LEU A 139 -6.20 -17.75 6.28
N GLU A 140 -6.93 -17.31 7.31
CA GLU A 140 -7.79 -18.16 8.17
C GLU A 140 -8.73 -19.07 7.36
N PRO A 141 -9.39 -18.61 6.26
CA PRO A 141 -10.27 -19.46 5.47
C PRO A 141 -9.59 -20.68 4.83
N SER A 142 -8.26 -20.73 4.79
CA SER A 142 -7.51 -21.90 4.34
C SER A 142 -7.46 -23.05 5.36
N GLY A 143 -7.93 -22.83 6.59
CA GLY A 143 -7.85 -23.80 7.69
C GLY A 143 -6.57 -23.71 8.53
N ILE A 144 -5.73 -22.69 8.28
CA ILE A 144 -4.56 -22.39 9.10
C ILE A 144 -4.95 -22.02 10.53
N SER A 145 -4.21 -22.53 11.52
CA SER A 145 -4.39 -22.09 12.91
C SER A 145 -3.91 -20.65 13.08
N ILE A 146 -4.81 -19.75 13.51
CA ILE A 146 -4.50 -18.36 13.83
C ILE A 146 -3.38 -18.29 14.88
N GLU A 147 -3.43 -19.15 15.89
CA GLU A 147 -2.41 -19.20 16.94
C GLU A 147 -1.03 -19.52 16.36
N ASN A 148 -0.95 -20.50 15.47
CA ASN A 148 0.31 -20.86 14.81
C ASN A 148 0.80 -19.74 13.88
N LEU A 149 -0.12 -19.14 13.11
CA LEU A 149 0.19 -18.01 12.25
C LEU A 149 0.79 -16.86 13.07
N ILE A 150 0.15 -16.44 14.16
CA ILE A 150 0.65 -15.32 14.98
C ILE A 150 1.98 -15.67 15.66
N LYS A 151 2.10 -16.86 16.25
CA LYS A 151 3.32 -17.24 17.02
C LYS A 151 4.54 -17.47 16.15
N GLN A 152 4.35 -17.96 14.93
CA GLN A 152 5.45 -18.40 14.08
C GLN A 152 5.75 -17.40 12.95
N SER A 153 4.87 -16.44 12.68
CA SER A 153 5.12 -15.42 11.67
C SER A 153 6.02 -14.30 12.20
N GLN A 154 6.93 -13.84 11.36
CA GLN A 154 7.66 -12.60 11.58
C GLN A 154 7.24 -11.57 10.55
N VAL A 155 6.87 -10.38 11.00
CA VAL A 155 6.47 -9.27 10.15
C VAL A 155 7.55 -8.19 10.18
N GLU A 156 8.04 -7.81 9.01
CA GLU A 156 9.07 -6.78 8.84
C GLU A 156 8.57 -5.71 7.86
N TYR A 157 8.62 -4.45 8.26
CA TYR A 157 8.32 -3.34 7.34
C TYR A 157 9.45 -3.17 6.32
N LEU A 158 9.11 -3.07 5.04
CA LEU A 158 10.07 -2.93 3.95
C LEU A 158 10.14 -1.51 3.40
N LYS A 159 8.99 -0.98 2.96
CA LYS A 159 8.91 0.29 2.26
C LYS A 159 7.49 0.84 2.22
N THR A 160 7.34 2.15 2.09
CA THR A 160 6.09 2.80 1.70
C THR A 160 6.18 3.19 0.23
N VAL A 161 5.18 2.80 -0.53
CA VAL A 161 4.97 3.24 -1.91
C VAL A 161 3.85 4.27 -1.91
N LYS A 162 4.13 5.46 -2.44
CA LYS A 162 3.12 6.51 -2.68
C LYS A 162 3.04 6.72 -4.18
N GLU A 163 1.93 6.32 -4.79
CA GLU A 163 1.70 6.54 -6.23
C GLU A 163 1.50 8.03 -6.52
N PRO A 164 1.83 8.53 -7.72
CA PRO A 164 1.37 9.86 -8.13
C PRO A 164 -0.16 9.90 -8.19
N ILE A 165 -0.75 11.07 -8.01
CA ILE A 165 -2.20 11.26 -8.17
C ILE A 165 -2.59 11.02 -9.63
N THR A 166 -3.46 10.05 -9.88
CA THR A 166 -3.93 9.71 -11.23
C THR A 166 -5.44 9.64 -11.27
N PHE A 167 -6.05 9.98 -12.40
CA PHE A 167 -7.49 9.83 -12.56
C PHE A 167 -7.88 8.34 -12.58
N SER A 168 -8.77 7.95 -11.69
CA SER A 168 -9.37 6.62 -11.69
C SER A 168 -10.60 6.61 -12.59
N THR A 169 -10.56 5.82 -13.66
CA THR A 169 -11.71 5.62 -14.55
C THR A 169 -12.83 4.83 -13.89
N HIS A 170 -12.54 4.05 -12.85
CA HIS A 170 -13.57 3.30 -12.13
C HIS A 170 -14.37 4.23 -11.20
N PHE A 171 -13.69 5.00 -10.35
CA PHE A 171 -14.32 5.91 -9.39
C PHE A 171 -14.67 7.29 -9.97
N GLN A 172 -14.28 7.56 -11.23
CA GLN A 172 -14.52 8.83 -11.92
C GLN A 172 -13.98 10.07 -11.17
N MET A 173 -12.84 9.91 -10.48
CA MET A 173 -12.15 11.00 -9.78
C MET A 173 -10.64 10.78 -9.70
N ASP A 174 -9.89 11.83 -9.35
CA ASP A 174 -8.47 11.71 -9.04
C ASP A 174 -8.27 10.79 -7.83
N GLU A 175 -7.22 9.97 -7.85
CA GLU A 175 -6.93 8.97 -6.82
C GLU A 175 -5.46 9.02 -6.41
N LEU A 176 -5.23 8.99 -5.09
CA LEU A 176 -3.93 8.76 -4.46
C LEU A 176 -3.94 7.43 -3.73
N LYS A 177 -3.07 6.51 -4.16
CA LYS A 177 -2.85 5.22 -3.52
C LYS A 177 -1.54 5.21 -2.73
N ILE A 178 -1.60 4.71 -1.50
CA ILE A 178 -0.47 4.55 -0.60
C ILE A 178 -0.45 3.09 -0.15
N PHE A 179 0.70 2.43 -0.29
CA PHE A 179 0.92 1.05 0.11
C PHE A 179 2.10 0.97 1.07
N GLU A 180 1.90 0.51 2.31
CA GLU A 180 2.98 0.07 3.19
C GLU A 180 3.25 -1.43 2.92
N ILE A 181 4.46 -1.79 2.51
CA ILE A 181 4.82 -3.16 2.13
C ILE A 181 5.55 -3.82 3.29
N PHE A 182 5.12 -5.02 3.65
CA PHE A 182 5.70 -5.81 4.73
C PHE A 182 6.15 -7.17 4.22
N GLU A 183 7.33 -7.64 4.64
CA GLU A 183 7.67 -9.06 4.55
C GLU A 183 6.91 -9.79 5.65
N VAL A 184 6.33 -10.93 5.31
CA VAL A 184 5.87 -11.89 6.31
C VAL A 184 6.57 -13.22 6.07
N LYS A 185 7.41 -13.60 7.02
CA LYS A 185 8.04 -14.92 7.03
C LYS A 185 7.13 -15.88 7.77
N ILE A 186 6.49 -16.76 7.02
CA ILE A 186 5.65 -17.83 7.54
C ILE A 186 6.41 -19.14 7.30
N PRO A 187 6.51 -20.05 8.29
CA PRO A 187 7.13 -21.36 8.09
C PRO A 187 6.50 -22.10 6.92
N LYS A 188 7.33 -22.85 6.18
CA LYS A 188 6.91 -23.52 4.95
C LYS A 188 5.82 -24.55 5.24
N GLU A 189 5.96 -25.26 6.34
CA GLU A 189 5.03 -26.29 6.80
C GLU A 189 3.63 -25.72 7.03
N VAL A 190 3.56 -24.48 7.51
CA VAL A 190 2.31 -23.75 7.73
C VAL A 190 1.70 -23.28 6.40
N LEU A 191 2.53 -22.85 5.45
CA LEU A 191 2.07 -22.45 4.11
C LEU A 191 1.64 -23.66 3.24
N ASP A 192 2.22 -24.84 3.44
CA ASP A 192 1.87 -26.04 2.67
C ASP A 192 0.38 -26.40 2.82
N ASP A 193 -0.21 -26.15 3.99
CA ASP A 193 -1.65 -26.31 4.22
C ASP A 193 -2.49 -25.27 3.46
N VAL A 194 -2.05 -24.01 3.46
CA VAL A 194 -2.71 -22.92 2.72
C VAL A 194 -2.79 -23.23 1.23
N LEU A 195 -1.72 -23.81 0.68
CA LEU A 195 -1.57 -24.11 -0.74
C LEU A 195 -2.39 -25.29 -1.24
N LYS A 196 -3.10 -26.01 -0.35
CA LYS A 196 -4.10 -27.02 -0.76
C LYS A 196 -5.32 -26.38 -1.42
N SER A 197 -5.57 -25.09 -1.17
CA SER A 197 -6.67 -24.34 -1.79
C SER A 197 -6.23 -23.63 -3.06
N GLU A 198 -7.03 -23.73 -4.12
CA GLU A 198 -6.81 -23.00 -5.38
C GLU A 198 -6.96 -21.47 -5.27
N HIS A 199 -7.46 -21.00 -4.13
CA HIS A 199 -7.61 -19.59 -3.83
C HIS A 199 -6.25 -18.89 -3.67
N TYR A 200 -5.20 -19.65 -3.33
CA TYR A 200 -3.84 -19.16 -3.16
C TYR A 200 -2.94 -19.69 -4.26
N LEU A 201 -2.01 -18.86 -4.72
CA LEU A 201 -1.13 -19.21 -5.81
C LEU A 201 0.27 -18.63 -5.64
N PRO A 202 1.30 -19.49 -5.51
CA PRO A 202 2.69 -19.08 -5.63
C PRO A 202 3.04 -18.77 -7.09
N VAL A 203 3.40 -17.53 -7.38
CA VAL A 203 3.79 -17.08 -8.72
C VAL A 203 5.25 -16.60 -8.76
N LYS A 204 5.91 -16.80 -9.90
CA LYS A 204 7.24 -16.24 -10.14
C LYS A 204 7.16 -14.73 -10.39
N ALA A 205 8.25 -14.01 -10.11
CA ALA A 205 8.37 -12.57 -10.36
C ALA A 205 8.01 -12.20 -11.81
N GLU A 206 8.44 -13.00 -12.79
CA GLU A 206 8.17 -12.78 -14.22
C GLU A 206 6.69 -12.68 -14.57
N TYR A 207 5.81 -13.36 -13.83
CA TYR A 207 4.36 -13.30 -14.04
C TYR A 207 3.75 -12.07 -13.40
N ILE A 208 4.29 -11.63 -12.26
CA ILE A 208 3.88 -10.38 -11.62
C ILE A 208 4.23 -9.19 -12.52
N GLU A 209 5.42 -9.18 -13.12
CA GLU A 209 5.86 -8.14 -14.05
C GLU A 209 4.99 -8.06 -15.31
N LYS A 210 4.49 -9.22 -15.78
CA LYS A 210 3.55 -9.32 -16.91
C LYS A 210 2.09 -9.04 -16.53
N PHE A 211 1.79 -8.93 -15.22
CA PHE A 211 0.43 -8.82 -14.68
C PHE A 211 -0.52 -9.95 -15.10
N CYS A 212 0.02 -11.11 -15.48
CA CYS A 212 -0.77 -12.27 -15.86
C CYS A 212 0.03 -13.57 -15.81
N PHE A 213 -0.69 -14.69 -15.78
CA PHE A 213 -0.14 -16.03 -15.94
C PHE A 213 -1.17 -16.95 -16.61
N THR A 214 -0.72 -18.10 -17.10
CA THR A 214 -1.61 -19.12 -17.68
C THR A 214 -1.85 -20.23 -16.65
N LYS A 215 -3.12 -20.56 -16.41
CA LYS A 215 -3.56 -21.71 -15.61
C LYS A 215 -4.72 -22.39 -16.34
N ASP A 216 -4.64 -23.70 -16.51
CA ASP A 216 -5.64 -24.52 -17.21
C ASP A 216 -5.98 -24.02 -18.63
N GLY A 217 -4.96 -23.55 -19.35
CA GLY A 217 -5.11 -22.99 -20.70
C GLY A 217 -5.72 -21.59 -20.77
N LEU A 218 -6.11 -21.00 -19.63
CA LEU A 218 -6.71 -19.68 -19.55
C LEU A 218 -5.73 -18.66 -18.96
N SER A 219 -5.71 -17.46 -19.55
CA SER A 219 -4.98 -16.32 -18.99
C SER A 219 -5.70 -15.79 -17.77
N LYS A 220 -5.01 -15.74 -16.63
CA LYS A 220 -5.48 -15.17 -15.37
C LYS A 220 -4.74 -13.86 -15.11
N LYS A 221 -5.47 -12.85 -14.62
CA LYS A 221 -4.94 -11.52 -14.32
C LYS A 221 -4.25 -11.50 -12.95
N ILE A 222 -3.18 -10.72 -12.84
CA ILE A 222 -2.54 -10.34 -11.59
C ILE A 222 -2.71 -8.82 -11.41
N SER A 223 -3.07 -8.39 -10.21
CA SER A 223 -3.21 -6.98 -9.85
C SER A 223 -1.92 -6.21 -10.16
N ALA A 224 -2.07 -5.00 -10.70
CA ALA A 224 -0.94 -4.09 -10.91
C ALA A 224 -0.18 -3.77 -9.60
N THR A 225 -0.84 -3.86 -8.44
CA THR A 225 -0.22 -3.63 -7.12
C THR A 225 0.77 -4.72 -6.74
N ALA A 226 0.72 -5.91 -7.36
CA ALA A 226 1.64 -7.00 -7.08
C ALA A 226 3.11 -6.65 -7.39
N ARG A 227 3.36 -5.69 -8.30
CA ARG A 227 4.72 -5.20 -8.57
C ARG A 227 5.44 -4.66 -7.33
N TYR A 228 4.72 -4.28 -6.28
CA TYR A 228 5.31 -3.71 -5.07
C TYR A 228 5.89 -4.75 -4.12
N ILE A 229 5.44 -6.00 -4.23
CA ILE A 229 5.92 -7.11 -3.41
C ILE A 229 7.06 -7.88 -4.07
N VAL A 230 7.45 -7.57 -5.31
CA VAL A 230 8.64 -8.15 -5.95
C VAL A 230 9.88 -7.46 -5.39
#